data_AF-A0A3B8J7N5-F1
#
_entry.id   AF-A0A3B8J7N5-F1
#
_cell.length_a   1.000
_cell.length_b   1.000
_cell.length_c   1.000
_cell.angle_alpha   90.00
_cell.angle_beta   90.00
_cell.angle_gamma   90.00
#
_symmetry.space_group_name_H-M   'P 1'
#
loop_
_entity.id
_entity.type
_entity.pdbx_description
1 polymer ?
#
loop_
_entity_poly.entity_id
_entity_poly.type
_entity_poly.pdbx_seq_one_letter_code
_entity_poly.pdbx_strand_id
1 'polypeptide(L)' 'MHTVWKGAISFGLVNIPIKMFTATEDKDIKFRYIHKSCNTPLNYKKVCPSCNIEAVSYTHL' A
#
# COMPACT_ATOMS: atom_id res chain seq x y z
N MET A 1 -13.22 2.39 -7.93
CA MET A 1 -14.00 1.64 -6.92
C MET A 1 -13.87 0.14 -7.24
N HIS A 2 -13.00 -0.56 -6.53
CA HIS A 2 -12.79 -2.00 -6.71
C HIS A 2 -13.64 -2.79 -5.70
N THR A 3 -14.12 -3.98 -6.09
CA THR A 3 -14.83 -4.86 -5.16
C THR A 3 -13.83 -5.37 -4.13
N VAL A 4 -14.13 -5.17 -2.86
CA VAL A 4 -13.33 -5.68 -1.75
C VAL A 4 -13.46 -7.19 -1.69
N TRP A 5 -14.69 -7.66 -1.85
CA TRP A 5 -15.00 -9.07 -1.71
C TRP A 5 -16.28 -9.42 -2.47
N LYS A 6 -16.34 -10.67 -2.96
CA LYS A 6 -17.52 -11.26 -3.59
C LYS A 6 -17.90 -12.48 -2.76
N GLY A 7 -19.15 -12.54 -2.35
CA GLY A 7 -19.66 -13.59 -1.47
C GLY A 7 -21.10 -13.93 -1.79
N ALA A 8 -21.68 -14.81 -0.99
CA ALA A 8 -23.08 -15.16 -1.07
C ALA A 8 -23.63 -15.30 0.36
N ILE A 9 -24.83 -14.79 0.58
CA ILE A 9 -25.53 -14.91 1.87
C ILE A 9 -26.71 -15.84 1.67
N SER A 10 -26.76 -16.89 2.47
CA SER A 10 -27.84 -17.87 2.44
C SER A 10 -28.77 -17.67 3.62
N PHE A 11 -30.08 -17.56 3.34
CA PHE A 11 -31.13 -17.52 4.34
C PHE A 11 -32.10 -18.68 4.09
N GLY A 12 -32.02 -19.71 4.94
CA GLY A 12 -32.78 -20.95 4.77
C GLY A 12 -32.43 -21.64 3.46
N LEU A 13 -33.35 -21.63 2.49
CA LEU A 13 -33.16 -22.21 1.14
C LEU A 13 -32.78 -21.19 0.06
N VAL A 14 -32.76 -19.89 0.37
CA VAL A 14 -32.47 -18.85 -0.63
C VAL A 14 -31.00 -18.45 -0.54
N ASN A 15 -30.30 -18.48 -1.66
CA ASN A 15 -28.91 -18.06 -1.78
C ASN A 15 -28.79 -16.82 -2.67
N ILE A 16 -28.36 -15.68 -2.10
CA ILE A 16 -28.22 -14.41 -2.83
C ILE A 16 -26.75 -14.04 -2.97
N PRO A 17 -26.22 -13.88 -4.20
CA PRO A 17 -24.86 -13.41 -4.43
C PRO A 17 -24.75 -11.90 -4.15
N ILE A 18 -23.70 -11.50 -3.44
CA ILE A 18 -23.42 -10.11 -3.07
C ILE A 18 -22.00 -9.68 -3.45
N LYS A 19 -21.83 -8.37 -3.69
CA LYS A 19 -20.54 -7.73 -3.93
C LYS A 19 -20.35 -6.63 -2.90
N MET A 20 -19.27 -6.71 -2.13
CA MET A 20 -18.93 -5.73 -1.11
C MET A 20 -17.98 -4.68 -1.68
N PHE A 21 -18.26 -3.41 -1.40
CA PHE A 21 -17.46 -2.27 -1.79
C PHE A 21 -17.06 -1.48 -0.54
N THR A 22 -15.87 -0.88 -0.54
CA THR A 22 -15.48 0.03 0.55
C THR A 22 -16.35 1.28 0.51
N ALA A 23 -16.91 1.67 1.65
CA ALA A 23 -17.67 2.91 1.80
C ALA A 23 -16.74 4.13 1.86
N THR A 24 -15.52 3.94 2.38
CA THR A 24 -14.49 4.97 2.53
C THR A 24 -13.22 4.49 1.85
N GLU A 25 -12.53 5.39 1.15
CA GLU A 25 -11.21 5.13 0.56
C GLU A 25 -10.21 6.05 1.27
N ASP A 26 -9.22 5.45 1.95
CA ASP A 26 -8.14 6.21 2.58
C ASP A 26 -7.23 6.78 1.48
N LYS A 27 -7.42 8.07 1.18
CA LYS A 27 -6.58 8.80 0.23
C LYS A 27 -5.40 9.42 0.96
N ASP A 28 -4.42 8.60 1.30
CA ASP A 28 -3.14 9.10 1.77
C ASP A 28 -2.32 9.64 0.59
N ILE A 29 -2.14 10.96 0.54
CA ILE A 29 -1.28 11.61 -0.45
C ILE A 29 0.17 11.34 -0.04
N LYS A 30 0.78 10.32 -0.64
CA LYS A 30 2.21 10.07 -0.47
C LYS A 30 3.00 11.13 -1.24
N PHE A 31 3.58 12.09 -0.52
CA PHE A 31 4.52 13.04 -1.11
C PHE A 31 5.79 12.31 -1.53
N ARG A 32 6.12 12.39 -2.81
CA ARG A 32 7.46 11.99 -3.29
C ARG A 32 8.39 13.17 -3.02
N TYR A 33 9.43 12.94 -2.22
CA TYR A 33 10.46 13.95 -2.02
C TYR A 33 11.21 14.17 -3.34
N ILE A 34 11.26 15.42 -3.78
CA ILE A 34 11.94 15.83 -5.01
C ILE A 34 13.15 16.68 -4.63
N HIS A 35 14.30 16.40 -5.24
CA HIS A 35 15.49 17.21 -5.05
C HIS A 35 15.31 18.58 -5.70
N LYS A 36 15.42 19.66 -4.90
CA LYS A 36 15.05 21.01 -5.33
C LYS A 36 15.84 21.54 -6.53
N SER A 37 17.10 21.12 -6.72
CA SER A 37 17.95 21.65 -7.80
C SER A 37 17.91 20.84 -9.09
N CYS A 38 17.62 19.55 -9.04
CA CYS A 38 17.62 18.68 -10.22
C CYS A 38 16.26 18.03 -10.53
N ASN A 39 15.24 18.31 -9.73
CA ASN A 39 13.88 17.80 -9.90
C ASN A 39 13.77 16.27 -9.97
N THR A 40 14.77 15.54 -9.50
CA THR A 40 14.74 14.07 -9.45
C THR A 40 14.12 13.57 -8.15
N PRO A 41 13.51 12.36 -8.15
CA PRO A 41 13.06 11.71 -6.92
C PRO A 41 14.23 11.44 -5.96
N LEU A 42 14.07 11.80 -4.70
CA LEU A 42 15.06 11.53 -3.66
C LEU A 42 15.02 10.05 -3.26
N ASN A 43 16.20 9.40 -3.22
CA ASN A 43 16.34 8.03 -2.73
C ASN A 43 16.99 8.04 -1.34
N TYR A 44 16.32 7.44 -0.36
CA TYR A 44 16.84 7.34 1.01
C TYR A 44 17.76 6.14 1.14
N LYS A 45 19.07 6.40 1.26
CA LYS A 45 20.05 5.37 1.61
C LYS A 45 20.32 5.45 3.11
N LYS A 46 19.96 4.40 3.85
CA LYS A 46 20.34 4.25 5.25
C LYS A 46 21.72 3.58 5.27
N VAL A 47 22.75 4.24 5.78
CA VAL A 47 24.11 3.69 5.85
C VAL A 47 24.48 3.49 7.32
N CYS A 48 25.10 2.35 7.64
CA CYS A 48 25.60 2.09 8.99
C CYS A 48 26.88 2.90 9.26
N PRO A 49 26.96 3.71 10.33
CA PRO A 49 28.13 4.55 10.60
C PRO A 49 29.41 3.78 10.94
N SER A 50 29.31 2.53 11.45
CA SER A 50 30.50 1.74 11.82
C SER A 50 31.16 1.00 10.66
N CYS A 51 30.38 0.52 9.70
CA CYS A 51 30.90 -0.30 8.59
C CYS A 51 30.70 0.33 7.22
N ASN A 52 30.04 1.48 7.13
CA ASN A 52 29.75 2.20 5.88
C ASN A 52 29.02 1.36 4.83
N ILE A 53 28.35 0.29 5.27
CA ILE A 53 27.53 -0.59 4.44
C ILE A 53 26.09 -0.06 4.44
N GLU A 54 25.44 -0.09 3.27
CA GLU A 54 24.03 0.26 3.12
C GLU A 54 23.15 -0.76 3.86
N ALA A 55 22.32 -0.26 4.78
CA ALA A 55 21.31 -1.06 5.47
C ALA A 55 20.14 -1.31 4.52
N VAL A 56 20.20 -2.43 3.81
CA VAL A 56 19.11 -2.91 2.97
C VAL A 56 17.99 -3.39 3.91
N SER A 57 16.82 -2.73 3.86
CA SER A 57 15.64 -3.28 4.51
C SER A 57 15.24 -4.55 3.75
N TYR A 58 15.61 -5.71 4.28
CA TYR A 58 14.89 -6.94 3.94
C TYR A 58 13.47 -6.76 4.48
N THR A 59 12.57 -6.27 3.62
CA THR A 59 11.13 -6.42 3.82
C THR A 59 10.87 -7.92 3.82
N HIS A 60 10.93 -8.53 5.01
CA HIS A 60 10.47 -9.88 5.21
C HIS A 60 8.97 -9.92 4.88
N LEU A 61 8.64 -10.89 4.03
CA LEU A 61 7.34 -11.44 3.65
C LEU A 61 6.14 -11.04 4.53
#